data_AF-A0A534D2D4-F1
#
_entry.id   AF-A0A534D2D4-F1
#
_cell.length_a   1.000
_cell.length_b   1.000
_cell.length_c   1.000
_cell.angle_alpha   90.00
_cell.angle_beta   90.00
_cell.angle_gamma   90.00
#
_symmetry.space_group_name_H-M   'P 1'
#
loop_
_entity.id
_entity.type
_entity.pdbx_description
1 polymer ?
#
loop_
_entity_poly.entity_id
_entity_poly.type
_entity_poly.pdbx_seq_one_letter_code
_entity_poly.pdbx_strand_id
1 'polypeptide(L)'
;MPIPVSRLLPDLNRLAKVRDKVYFGGPVDFGSVWFLFRATAPPEHAIQACDGVYLSADRQLLLQLLRRDNRVDSLRIFVGHAGWAPGQLEAEIARRDWTLKRAEMEAIFSDKSQHPWPPPRAPKRGT
;
A
#
# COMPACT_ATOMS: atom_id res chain seq x y z
N MET A 1 10.98 3.45 19.67
CA MET A 1 9.65 4.02 20.03
C MET A 1 8.85 4.17 18.75
N PRO A 2 7.59 3.71 18.67
CA PRO A 2 6.75 3.96 17.49
C PRO A 2 6.44 5.46 17.39
N ILE A 3 6.67 6.06 16.21
CA ILE A 3 6.35 7.47 15.95
C ILE A 3 4.85 7.57 15.65
N PRO A 4 4.07 8.36 16.42
CA PRO A 4 2.66 8.56 16.12
C PRO A 4 2.50 9.22 14.75
N VAL A 5 1.57 8.71 13.93
CA VAL A 5 1.25 9.28 12.59
C VAL A 5 0.94 10.79 12.66
N SER A 6 0.35 11.25 13.77
CA SER A 6 0.09 12.67 14.04
C SER A 6 1.35 13.54 14.13
N ARG A 7 2.52 12.94 14.41
CA ARG A 7 3.81 13.64 14.51
C ARG A 7 4.53 13.76 13.17
N LEU A 8 4.34 12.78 12.27
CA LEU A 8 4.91 12.81 10.93
C LEU A 8 4.19 13.83 10.05
N LEU A 9 2.89 14.05 10.28
CA LEU A 9 2.07 14.90 9.42
C LEU A 9 1.06 15.68 10.29
N PRO A 10 1.43 16.84 10.85
CA PRO A 10 0.59 17.60 11.77
C PRO A 10 -0.73 18.12 11.16
N ASP A 11 -0.81 18.25 9.84
CA ASP A 11 -2.03 18.63 9.10
C ASP A 11 -3.09 17.51 9.03
N LEU A 12 -2.79 16.33 9.57
CA LEU A 12 -3.62 15.13 9.53
C LEU A 12 -4.66 15.01 10.65
N ASN A 13 -5.00 16.06 11.37
CA ASN A 13 -6.15 16.01 12.29
C ASN A 13 -7.45 15.54 11.59
N ARG A 14 -7.55 15.68 10.25
CA ARG A 14 -8.62 15.06 9.44
C ARG A 14 -8.46 13.55 9.22
N LEU A 15 -7.25 13.02 9.13
CA LEU A 15 -6.97 11.57 9.09
C LEU A 15 -7.14 10.89 10.45
N ALA A 16 -7.34 11.62 11.56
CA ALA A 16 -7.71 11.01 12.84
C ALA A 16 -9.01 10.20 12.76
N LYS A 17 -9.93 10.55 11.83
CA LYS A 17 -11.13 9.77 11.49
C LYS A 17 -10.85 8.53 10.61
N VAL A 18 -9.61 8.38 10.15
CA VAL A 18 -9.16 7.43 9.12
C VAL A 18 -8.02 6.55 9.67
N ARG A 19 -7.87 6.49 11.00
CA ARG A 19 -6.79 5.77 11.70
C ARG A 19 -6.62 4.31 11.25
N ASP A 20 -7.71 3.65 10.85
CA ASP A 20 -7.70 2.25 10.39
C ASP A 20 -7.10 2.05 8.99
N LYS A 21 -6.62 3.13 8.33
CA LYS A 21 -6.11 3.06 6.94
C LYS A 21 -4.66 3.46 6.78
N VAL A 22 -3.96 3.75 7.86
CA VAL A 22 -2.53 4.03 7.83
C VAL A 22 -1.77 2.76 8.17
N TYR A 23 -1.00 2.30 7.21
CA TYR A 23 -0.22 1.08 7.25
C TYR A 23 1.27 1.41 7.30
N PHE A 24 2.05 0.49 7.83
CA PHE A 24 3.49 0.53 7.70
C PHE A 24 3.88 0.02 6.30
N GLY A 25 4.43 0.90 5.45
CA GLY A 25 4.84 0.54 4.09
C GLY A 25 6.24 -0.07 4.03
N GLY A 26 7.10 0.27 4.99
CA GLY A 26 8.42 -0.30 5.14
C GLY A 26 9.43 0.65 5.78
N PRO A 27 10.65 0.18 6.05
CA PRO A 27 11.61 0.90 6.88
C PRO A 27 12.32 2.05 6.16
N VAL A 28 12.13 2.22 4.85
CA VAL A 28 12.81 3.24 4.07
C VAL A 28 11.96 4.50 4.04
N ASP A 29 12.63 5.64 4.22
CA ASP A 29 12.05 6.98 4.14
C ASP A 29 10.73 7.13 4.91
N PHE A 30 10.80 6.93 6.23
CA PHE A 30 9.65 7.07 7.14
C PHE A 30 8.98 8.45 7.11
N GLY A 31 9.61 9.47 6.52
CA GLY A 31 9.02 10.79 6.30
C GLY A 31 8.04 10.83 5.12
N SER A 32 8.13 9.85 4.22
CA SER A 32 7.28 9.76 3.04
C SER A 32 5.92 9.14 3.31
N VAL A 33 4.92 9.65 2.59
CA VAL A 33 3.55 9.13 2.60
C VAL A 33 3.20 8.71 1.19
N TRP A 34 2.82 7.45 1.07
CA TRP A 34 2.33 6.86 -0.15
C TRP A 34 0.88 6.47 0.04
N PHE A 35 0.07 6.54 -1.01
CA PHE A 35 -1.30 6.04 -0.93
C PHE A 35 -1.73 5.35 -2.22
N LEU A 36 -2.45 4.25 -2.03
CA LEU A 36 -3.10 3.49 -3.08
C LEU A 36 -4.58 3.78 -3.09
N PHE A 37 -5.14 3.98 -4.28
CA PHE A 37 -6.56 4.21 -4.43
C PHE A 37 -7.12 3.65 -5.73
N ARG A 38 -8.43 3.44 -5.76
CA ARG A 38 -9.15 2.98 -6.95
C ARG A 38 -9.57 4.17 -7.81
N ALA A 39 -9.37 4.06 -9.12
CA ALA A 39 -9.91 5.00 -10.09
C ALA A 39 -10.21 4.29 -11.42
N THR A 40 -11.18 4.81 -12.16
CA THR A 40 -11.53 4.32 -13.51
C THR A 40 -10.70 4.97 -14.61
N ALA A 41 -10.03 6.08 -14.30
CA ALA A 41 -9.17 6.81 -15.21
C ALA A 41 -7.91 7.26 -14.45
N PRO A 42 -6.75 7.35 -15.15
CA PRO A 42 -5.51 7.81 -14.55
C PRO A 42 -5.61 9.27 -14.12
N PRO A 43 -5.46 9.58 -12.82
CA PRO A 43 -5.42 10.95 -12.36
C PRO A 43 -4.03 11.55 -12.57
N GLU A 44 -3.99 12.88 -12.63
CA GLU A 44 -2.75 13.64 -12.65
C GLU A 44 -1.93 13.34 -11.38
N HIS A 45 -0.60 13.25 -11.52
CA HIS A 45 0.33 12.95 -10.41
C HIS A 45 0.15 11.58 -9.75
N ALA A 46 -0.37 10.58 -10.47
CA ALA A 46 -0.41 9.20 -10.01
C ALA A 46 0.19 8.23 -11.05
N ILE A 47 0.74 7.13 -10.55
CA ILE A 47 1.29 6.04 -11.35
C ILE A 47 0.33 4.86 -11.24
N GLN A 48 0.04 4.20 -12.35
CA GLN A 48 -0.75 2.97 -12.32
C GLN A 48 0.11 1.83 -11.75
N ALA A 49 -0.33 1.27 -10.61
CA ALA A 49 0.35 0.15 -9.96
C ALA A 49 -0.13 -1.20 -10.50
N CYS A 50 -1.45 -1.32 -10.72
CA CYS A 50 -2.08 -2.43 -11.43
C CYS A 50 -3.45 -1.99 -11.98
N ASP A 51 -4.21 -2.90 -12.58
CA ASP A 51 -5.49 -2.59 -13.22
C ASP A 51 -6.47 -1.92 -12.24
N GLY A 52 -6.82 -0.66 -12.53
CA GLY A 52 -7.72 0.18 -11.73
C GLY A 52 -7.15 0.63 -10.37
N VAL A 53 -5.86 0.43 -10.10
CA VAL A 53 -5.19 0.84 -8.86
C VAL A 53 -4.04 1.79 -9.14
N TYR A 54 -4.06 2.92 -8.44
CA TYR A 54 -3.11 4.00 -8.63
C TYR A 54 -2.36 4.31 -7.35
N LEU A 55 -1.08 4.60 -7.49
CA LEU A 55 -0.16 5.01 -6.42
C LEU A 55 0.18 6.49 -6.59
N SER A 56 0.16 7.25 -5.51
CA SER A 56 0.65 8.63 -5.50
C SER A 56 1.24 8.99 -4.13
N ALA A 57 2.03 10.05 -4.12
CA ALA A 57 2.52 10.75 -2.94
C ALA A 57 2.07 12.23 -2.93
N ASP A 58 1.24 12.64 -3.89
CA ASP A 58 0.81 14.03 -4.01
C ASP A 58 -0.17 14.42 -2.88
N ARG A 59 0.20 15.47 -2.15
CA ARG A 59 -0.56 15.91 -0.98
C ARG A 59 -1.92 16.50 -1.37
N GLN A 60 -2.01 17.21 -2.49
CA GLN A 60 -3.27 17.84 -2.91
C GLN A 60 -4.29 16.78 -3.32
N LEU A 61 -3.85 15.77 -4.09
CA LEU A 61 -4.64 14.62 -4.48
C LEU A 61 -5.12 13.83 -3.26
N LEU A 62 -4.24 13.58 -2.28
CA LEU A 62 -4.65 12.93 -1.03
C LEU A 62 -5.78 13.70 -0.32
N LEU A 63 -5.63 15.03 -0.19
CA LEU A 63 -6.65 15.87 0.45
C LEU A 63 -7.97 15.89 -0.34
N GLN A 64 -7.92 15.83 -1.67
CA GLN A 64 -9.12 15.71 -2.51
C GLN A 64 -9.82 14.38 -2.30
N LEU A 65 -9.06 13.27 -2.26
CA LEU A 65 -9.61 11.93 -2.03
C LEU A 65 -10.25 11.82 -0.64
N LEU A 66 -9.65 12.44 0.38
CA LEU A 66 -10.19 12.45 1.75
C LEU A 66 -11.45 13.32 1.92
N ARG A 67 -11.72 14.25 0.99
CA ARG A 67 -12.95 15.07 1.00
C ARG A 67 -14.12 14.40 0.31
N ARG A 68 -13.85 13.45 -0.59
CA ARG A 68 -14.92 12.68 -1.23
C ARG A 68 -15.51 11.77 -0.16
N ASP A 69 -16.82 11.84 0.06
CA ASP A 69 -17.58 10.89 0.89
C ASP A 69 -17.59 9.47 0.30
N ASN A 70 -16.80 9.23 -0.75
CA ASN A 70 -16.76 7.97 -1.46
C ASN A 70 -15.96 6.93 -0.66
N ARG A 71 -16.50 5.72 -0.72
CA ARG A 71 -16.32 4.60 0.20
C ARG A 71 -14.92 4.44 0.77
N VAL A 72 -14.91 4.29 2.08
CA VAL A 72 -13.76 4.05 2.96
C VAL A 72 -12.81 2.96 2.43
N ASP A 73 -13.34 2.02 1.66
CA ASP A 73 -12.67 0.82 1.16
C ASP A 73 -11.83 1.04 -0.11
N SER A 74 -11.75 2.27 -0.66
CA SER A 74 -11.00 2.55 -1.90
C SER A 74 -9.69 3.30 -1.71
N LEU A 75 -9.22 3.46 -0.46
CA LEU A 75 -8.00 4.22 -0.15
C LEU A 75 -7.19 3.49 0.93
N ARG A 76 -5.90 3.27 0.69
CA ARG A 76 -4.92 2.82 1.69
C ARG A 76 -3.74 3.79 1.73
N ILE A 77 -3.27 4.10 2.92
CA ILE A 77 -2.19 5.05 3.15
C ILE A 77 -1.03 4.30 3.82
N PHE A 78 0.19 4.54 3.36
CA PHE A 78 1.39 3.89 3.82
C PHE A 78 2.41 4.93 4.26
N VAL A 79 3.05 4.69 5.39
CA VAL A 79 4.19 5.47 5.86
C VAL A 79 5.46 4.69 5.54
N GLY A 80 6.39 5.36 4.87
CA GLY A 80 7.59 4.72 4.34
C GLY A 80 7.30 3.68 3.26
N HIS A 81 8.35 2.99 2.82
CA HIS A 81 8.26 1.93 1.83
C HIS A 81 9.35 0.87 2.04
N ALA A 82 9.15 -0.30 1.45
CA ALA A 82 10.22 -1.27 1.24
C ALA A 82 11.00 -0.85 -0.01
N GLY A 83 12.33 -0.86 0.09
CA GLY A 83 13.23 -0.54 -0.99
C GLY A 83 14.24 -1.66 -1.19
N TRP A 84 14.63 -1.86 -2.44
CA TRP A 84 15.65 -2.82 -2.83
C TRP A 84 16.80 -2.09 -3.51
N ALA A 85 18.03 -2.49 -3.19
CA ALA A 85 19.19 -2.10 -3.97
C ALA A 85 19.12 -2.71 -5.38
N PRO A 86 19.85 -2.17 -6.37
CA PRO A 86 19.88 -2.74 -7.71
C PRO A 86 20.25 -4.24 -7.70
N GLY A 87 19.41 -5.08 -8.32
CA GLY A 87 19.60 -6.53 -8.38
C GLY A 87 19.23 -7.31 -7.11
N GLN A 88 18.87 -6.64 -6.01
CA GLN A 88 18.59 -7.31 -4.74
C GLN A 88 17.28 -8.10 -4.80
N LEU A 89 16.21 -7.52 -5.35
CA LEU A 89 14.91 -8.19 -5.44
C LEU A 89 15.00 -9.44 -6.32
N GLU A 90 15.71 -9.35 -7.45
CA GLU A 90 15.94 -10.45 -8.37
C GLU A 90 16.71 -11.59 -7.69
N ALA A 91 17.74 -11.26 -6.90
CA ALA A 91 18.49 -12.24 -6.13
C ALA A 91 17.64 -12.91 -5.05
N GLU A 92 16.80 -12.16 -4.33
CA GLU A 92 15.87 -12.69 -3.33
C GLU A 92 14.82 -13.64 -3.97
N ILE A 93 14.27 -13.27 -5.13
CA ILE A 93 13.36 -14.13 -5.90
C ILE A 93 14.08 -15.40 -6.34
N ALA A 94 15.32 -15.31 -6.85
CA ALA A 94 16.10 -16.46 -7.29
C ALA A 94 16.40 -17.45 -6.14
N ARG A 95 16.59 -16.94 -4.92
CA ARG A 95 16.76 -17.75 -3.71
C ARG A 95 15.46 -18.34 -3.17
N ARG A 96 14.30 -18.01 -3.76
CA ARG A 96 12.96 -18.39 -3.31
C ARG A 96 12.58 -17.79 -1.95
N ASP A 97 13.15 -16.63 -1.62
CA ASP A 97 12.74 -15.86 -0.43
C ASP A 97 11.32 -15.27 -0.62
N TRP A 98 10.88 -15.11 -1.88
CA TRP A 98 9.56 -14.57 -2.24
C TRP A 98 8.71 -15.57 -3.05
N THR A 99 7.40 -15.54 -2.80
CA THR A 99 6.39 -16.16 -3.67
C THR A 99 5.70 -15.07 -4.49
N LEU A 100 5.77 -15.19 -5.81
CA LEU A 100 5.17 -14.21 -6.73
C LEU A 100 3.69 -14.54 -7.00
N LYS A 101 2.84 -13.51 -6.94
CA LYS A 101 1.44 -13.56 -7.39
C LYS A 101 1.15 -12.29 -8.17
N ARG A 102 0.31 -12.39 -9.21
CA ARG A 102 -0.24 -11.21 -9.90
C ARG A 102 -1.03 -10.36 -8.90
N ALA A 103 -0.80 -9.05 -8.93
CA ALA A 103 -1.55 -8.10 -8.14
C ALA A 103 -2.99 -8.01 -8.65
N GLU A 104 -3.95 -8.08 -7.72
CA GLU A 104 -5.39 -7.98 -7.98
C GLU A 104 -5.95 -6.88 -7.07
N MET A 105 -6.83 -6.03 -7.59
CA MET A 105 -7.40 -4.91 -6.85
C MET A 105 -8.07 -5.39 -5.55
N GLU A 106 -8.80 -6.49 -5.63
CA GLU A 106 -9.52 -7.09 -4.51
C GLU A 106 -8.56 -7.55 -3.41
N ALA A 107 -7.39 -8.07 -3.76
CA ALA A 107 -6.38 -8.46 -2.78
C ALA A 107 -5.80 -7.25 -2.05
N ILE A 108 -5.69 -6.11 -2.74
CA ILE A 108 -5.23 -4.85 -2.15
C ILE A 108 -6.31 -4.28 -1.23
N PHE A 109 -7.56 -4.13 -1.67
CA PHE A 109 -8.60 -3.39 -0.91
C PHE A 109 -9.53 -4.27 -0.05
N SER A 110 -9.32 -5.59 -0.01
CA SER A 110 -10.08 -6.53 0.82
C SER A 110 -9.96 -6.23 2.32
N ASP A 111 -11.08 -6.37 3.03
CA ASP A 111 -11.19 -6.20 4.49
C ASP A 111 -10.43 -7.29 5.27
N LYS A 112 -10.06 -8.39 4.62
CA LYS A 112 -9.19 -9.44 5.17
C LYS A 112 -7.71 -9.03 5.30
N SER A 113 -7.38 -7.74 5.26
CA SER A 113 -5.99 -7.25 5.36
C SER A 113 -5.26 -7.68 6.65
N GLN A 114 -5.95 -8.23 7.65
CA GLN A 114 -5.32 -8.86 8.81
C GLN A 114 -4.64 -10.21 8.45
N HIS A 115 -5.07 -10.87 7.38
CA HIS A 115 -4.53 -12.13 6.86
C HIS A 115 -4.44 -12.08 5.32
N PRO A 116 -3.54 -11.26 4.76
CA PRO A 116 -3.41 -11.11 3.30
C PRO A 116 -2.85 -12.37 2.63
N TRP A 117 -2.22 -13.25 3.41
CA TRP A 117 -1.58 -14.45 2.90
C TRP A 117 -2.53 -15.65 2.98
N PRO A 118 -2.70 -16.41 1.89
CA PRO A 118 -3.34 -17.71 1.98
C PRO A 118 -2.52 -18.60 2.92
N PRO A 119 -3.16 -19.56 3.61
CA PRO A 119 -2.43 -20.53 4.42
C PRO A 119 -1.34 -21.22 3.58
N PRO A 120 -0.17 -21.53 4.16
CA PRO A 120 0.93 -22.14 3.43
C PRO A 120 0.43 -23.39 2.69
N ARG A 121 0.60 -23.39 1.37
CA ARG A 121 0.24 -24.54 0.54
C ARG A 121 1.21 -25.68 0.85
N ALA A 122 0.68 -26.84 1.24
CA ALA A 122 1.47 -28.05 1.38
C ALA A 122 2.23 -28.33 0.06
N PRO A 123 3.49 -28.78 0.12
CA PRO A 123 4.25 -29.11 -1.08
C PRO A 123 3.47 -30.14 -1.89
N LYS A 124 3.20 -29.82 -3.16
CA LYS A 124 2.66 -30.82 -4.09
C LYS A 124 3.74 -31.89 -4.25
N ARG A 125 3.57 -33.03 -3.57
CA ARG A 125 4.34 -34.24 -3.88
C ARG A 125 3.99 -34.59 -5.33
N GLY A 126 4.94 -34.38 -6.23
CA GLY A 126 4.83 -34.86 -7.60
C GLY A 126 4.73 -36.38 -7.59
N THR A 127 3.76 -36.90 -8.34
CA THR A 127 3.80 -38.23 -8.95
C THR A 127 4.77 -38.23 -10.11
#